data_AF-A0A8I1KBE4-F1
#
_entry.id   AF-A0A8I1KBE4-F1
#
_cell.length_a   1.000
_cell.length_b   1.000
_cell.length_c   1.000
_cell.angle_alpha   90.00
_cell.angle_beta   90.00
_cell.angle_gamma   90.00
#
_symmetry.space_group_name_H-M   'P 1'
#
loop_
_entity.id
_entity.type
_entity.pdbx_description
1 polymer ?
#
loop_
_entity_poly.entity_id
_entity_poly.type
_entity_poly.pdbx_seq_one_letter_code
_entity_poly.pdbx_strand_id
1 'polypeptide(L)'
;MELDALNKYLEATQDHLGVEDQRYGGGFRAIVAHRSATDFLFDMLDGGDFEATEAMAFLGDNPLFPSATGATPQEALQNLNAKLGLLYQFETSTGAFKWKATSRFQLKAQYDADPGEERDWYDVSWVDIVGDLKSGALYYYDDSKANCNDSEKRDLHALVNFKYEGQFANLMS
;
A
#
# COMPACT_ATOMS: atom_id res chain seq x y z
N MET A 1 -19.17 13.15 -9.69
CA MET A 1 -17.71 13.02 -9.46
C MET A 1 -17.27 11.75 -10.18
N GLU A 2 -16.36 11.85 -11.14
CA GLU A 2 -15.84 10.69 -11.86
C GLU A 2 -14.59 10.18 -11.15
N LEU A 3 -14.67 8.97 -10.57
CA LEU A 3 -13.56 8.28 -9.92
C LEU A 3 -12.99 7.22 -10.88
N ASP A 4 -12.59 7.65 -12.08
CA ASP A 4 -12.26 6.77 -13.20
C ASP A 4 -11.10 5.80 -12.89
N ALA A 5 -9.98 6.29 -12.35
CA ALA A 5 -8.83 5.45 -12.01
C ALA A 5 -9.14 4.48 -10.87
N LEU A 6 -9.88 4.94 -9.85
CA LEU A 6 -10.31 4.07 -8.76
C LEU A 6 -11.23 2.95 -9.23
N ASN A 7 -12.22 3.26 -10.08
CA ASN A 7 -13.13 2.27 -10.64
C ASN A 7 -12.38 1.24 -11.50
N LYS A 8 -11.45 1.70 -12.35
CA LYS A 8 -10.59 0.82 -13.16
C LYS A 8 -9.71 -0.07 -12.30
N TYR A 9 -9.16 0.47 -11.22
CA TYR A 9 -8.31 -0.27 -10.29
C TYR A 9 -9.11 -1.37 -9.57
N LEU A 10 -10.28 -1.03 -9.02
CA LEU A 10 -11.16 -2.00 -8.34
C LEU A 10 -11.59 -3.12 -9.28
N GLU A 11 -11.95 -2.78 -10.53
CA GLU A 11 -12.31 -3.79 -11.53
C GLU A 11 -11.12 -4.71 -11.86
N ALA A 12 -9.92 -4.14 -12.02
CA ALA A 12 -8.71 -4.88 -12.40
C ALA A 12 -8.15 -5.78 -11.29
N THR A 13 -8.35 -5.43 -10.02
CA THR A 13 -7.70 -6.10 -8.87
C THR A 13 -8.66 -6.92 -8.02
N GLN A 14 -9.97 -6.59 -8.03
CA GLN A 14 -10.95 -7.08 -7.07
C GLN A 14 -10.60 -6.71 -5.61
N ASP A 15 -9.77 -5.68 -5.41
CA ASP A 15 -9.46 -5.13 -4.08
C ASP A 15 -10.69 -4.50 -3.43
N HIS A 16 -10.63 -4.36 -2.11
CA HIS A 16 -11.67 -3.76 -1.29
C HIS A 16 -11.36 -2.28 -1.03
N LEU A 17 -12.33 -1.41 -1.31
CA LEU A 17 -12.30 0.00 -0.93
C LEU A 17 -12.98 0.18 0.43
N GLY A 18 -12.27 0.79 1.37
CA GLY A 18 -12.85 1.27 2.63
C GLY A 18 -12.59 2.76 2.82
N VAL A 19 -13.51 3.43 3.51
CA VAL A 19 -13.40 4.84 3.89
C VAL A 19 -13.78 4.99 5.35
N GLU A 20 -12.91 5.62 6.15
CA GLU A 20 -13.08 5.81 7.59
C GLU A 20 -12.86 7.28 7.99
N ASP A 21 -13.37 7.66 9.16
CA ASP A 21 -13.03 8.92 9.84
C ASP A 21 -11.76 8.72 10.67
N GLN A 22 -10.83 9.69 10.61
CA GLN A 22 -9.57 9.57 11.32
C GLN A 22 -9.74 9.86 12.81
N ARG A 23 -9.43 8.86 13.63
CA ARG A 23 -9.56 8.85 15.09
C ARG A 23 -9.11 10.14 15.80
N TYR A 24 -7.95 10.69 15.45
CA TYR A 24 -7.36 11.83 16.17
C TYR A 24 -7.74 13.20 15.60
N GLY A 25 -8.77 13.26 14.75
CA GLY A 25 -9.13 14.46 14.02
C GLY A 25 -8.12 14.74 12.92
N GLY A 26 -8.48 14.36 11.70
CA GLY A 26 -7.64 14.57 10.52
C GLY A 26 -8.42 14.52 9.21
N GLY A 27 -9.75 14.51 9.29
CA GLY A 27 -10.64 14.23 8.18
C GLY A 27 -10.81 12.73 7.97
N PHE A 28 -10.92 12.32 6.72
CA PHE A 28 -11.21 10.96 6.30
C PHE A 28 -10.00 10.31 5.66
N ARG A 29 -10.03 8.98 5.64
CA ARG A 29 -9.05 8.15 4.95
C ARG A 29 -9.75 7.17 4.03
N ALA A 30 -9.28 7.04 2.81
CA ALA A 30 -9.68 6.01 1.86
C ALA A 30 -8.51 5.04 1.65
N ILE A 31 -8.79 3.74 1.68
CA ILE A 31 -7.82 2.67 1.45
C ILE A 31 -8.40 1.72 0.42
N VAL A 32 -7.59 1.31 -0.57
CA VAL A 32 -7.91 0.19 -1.45
C VAL A 32 -6.80 -0.87 -1.37
N ALA A 33 -7.16 -2.08 -0.97
CA ALA A 33 -6.22 -3.21 -0.89
C ALA A 33 -6.97 -4.54 -0.89
N HIS A 34 -6.24 -5.63 -1.05
CA HIS A 34 -6.80 -6.98 -0.91
C HIS A 34 -7.47 -7.14 0.45
N ARG A 35 -8.59 -7.86 0.50
CA ARG A 35 -9.44 -8.01 1.70
C ARG A 35 -8.65 -8.28 2.98
N SER A 36 -7.71 -9.23 2.95
CA SER A 36 -6.92 -9.59 4.15
C SER A 36 -5.97 -8.50 4.64
N ALA A 37 -5.52 -7.63 3.74
CA ALA A 37 -4.72 -6.46 4.11
C ALA A 37 -5.62 -5.37 4.70
N THR A 38 -6.76 -5.14 4.08
CA THR A 38 -7.78 -4.19 4.53
C THR A 38 -8.32 -4.54 5.91
N ASP A 39 -8.67 -5.81 6.15
CA ASP A 39 -9.15 -6.31 7.45
C ASP A 39 -8.11 -6.05 8.55
N PHE A 40 -6.83 -6.39 8.32
CA PHE A 40 -5.75 -6.12 9.27
C PHE A 40 -5.57 -4.62 9.53
N LEU A 41 -5.50 -3.79 8.49
CA LEU A 41 -5.26 -2.37 8.64
C LEU A 41 -6.40 -1.69 9.40
N PHE A 42 -7.65 -2.02 9.11
CA PHE A 42 -8.79 -1.47 9.85
C PHE A 42 -8.82 -1.97 11.30
N ASP A 43 -8.51 -3.24 11.56
CA ASP A 43 -8.39 -3.74 12.93
C ASP A 43 -7.31 -2.97 13.73
N MET A 44 -6.18 -2.63 13.10
CA MET A 44 -5.13 -1.84 13.75
C MET A 44 -5.56 -0.38 13.96
N LEU A 45 -6.25 0.22 13.00
CA LEU A 45 -6.75 1.59 13.06
C LEU A 45 -7.83 1.79 14.13
N ASP A 46 -8.71 0.81 14.27
CA ASP A 46 -9.77 0.77 15.31
C ASP A 46 -9.24 0.29 16.68
N GLY A 47 -7.99 -0.17 16.75
CA GLY A 47 -7.35 -0.77 17.91
C GLY A 47 -7.05 0.19 19.07
N GLY A 48 -6.04 -0.11 19.89
CA GLY A 48 -5.57 0.82 20.92
C GLY A 48 -4.84 2.03 20.34
N ASP A 49 -4.37 2.93 21.20
CA ASP A 49 -3.64 4.12 20.75
C ASP A 49 -2.33 3.75 20.04
N PHE A 50 -1.65 2.68 20.47
CA PHE A 50 -0.41 2.22 19.84
C PHE A 50 -0.67 1.61 18.47
N GLU A 51 -1.62 0.69 18.35
CA GLU A 51 -1.97 0.03 17.10
C GLU A 51 -2.40 1.04 16.03
N ALA A 52 -3.25 2.00 16.42
CA ALA A 52 -3.71 3.06 15.54
C ALA A 52 -2.54 3.97 15.12
N THR A 53 -1.66 4.35 16.04
CA THR A 53 -0.48 5.19 15.74
C THR A 53 0.43 4.51 14.72
N GLU A 54 0.74 3.23 14.90
CA GLU A 54 1.59 2.46 13.99
C GLU A 54 0.95 2.27 12.60
N ALA A 55 -0.37 2.06 12.54
CA ALA A 55 -1.07 1.94 11.26
C ALA A 55 -1.05 3.27 10.49
N MET A 56 -1.25 4.38 11.19
CA MET A 56 -1.15 5.71 10.59
C MET A 56 0.28 6.02 10.14
N ALA A 57 1.29 5.64 10.91
CA ALA A 57 2.69 5.79 10.55
C ALA A 57 3.02 4.98 9.29
N PHE A 58 2.59 3.72 9.19
CA PHE A 58 2.73 2.91 7.98
C PHE A 58 2.08 3.61 6.76
N LEU A 59 0.84 4.06 6.89
CA LEU A 59 0.13 4.69 5.76
C LEU A 59 0.72 6.05 5.36
N GLY A 60 1.33 6.78 6.30
CA GLY A 60 1.99 8.06 6.06
C GLY A 60 3.38 7.93 5.45
N ASP A 61 4.19 7.00 5.98
CA ASP A 61 5.57 6.77 5.54
C ASP A 61 5.66 6.10 4.16
N ASN A 62 4.58 5.46 3.70
CA ASN A 62 4.59 4.64 2.50
C ASN A 62 3.62 5.17 1.44
N PRO A 63 3.92 6.31 0.78
CA PRO A 63 3.00 6.95 -0.13
C PRO A 63 2.81 6.20 -1.46
N LEU A 64 3.46 5.05 -1.69
CA LEU A 64 3.08 4.15 -2.79
C LEU A 64 1.87 3.27 -2.44
N PHE A 65 1.63 3.02 -1.14
CA PHE A 65 0.50 2.20 -0.71
C PHE A 65 -0.81 2.88 -1.16
N PRO A 66 -1.83 2.15 -1.68
CA PRO A 66 -3.03 2.76 -2.26
C PRO A 66 -4.01 3.30 -1.20
N SER A 67 -3.58 4.30 -0.46
CA SER A 67 -4.36 5.06 0.52
C SER A 67 -4.26 6.57 0.25
N ALA A 68 -5.27 7.32 0.67
CA ALA A 68 -5.24 8.77 0.67
C ALA A 68 -6.11 9.35 1.78
N THR A 69 -5.85 10.60 2.15
CA THR A 69 -6.63 11.34 3.15
C THR A 69 -7.34 12.54 2.51
N GLY A 70 -8.32 13.12 3.20
CA GLY A 70 -9.00 14.35 2.78
C GLY A 70 -9.92 14.88 3.88
N ALA A 71 -10.31 16.16 3.85
CA ALA A 71 -11.16 16.72 4.90
C ALA A 71 -12.60 16.17 4.88
N THR A 72 -13.02 15.56 3.76
CA THR A 72 -14.33 14.89 3.60
C THR A 72 -14.13 13.50 2.98
N PRO A 73 -15.12 12.58 3.08
CA PRO A 73 -15.05 11.28 2.41
C PRO A 73 -14.85 11.44 0.89
N GLN A 74 -15.52 12.43 0.30
CA GLN A 74 -15.44 12.71 -1.13
C GLN A 74 -14.03 13.16 -1.52
N GLU A 75 -13.42 14.04 -0.73
CA GLU A 75 -12.05 14.50 -0.96
C GLU A 75 -11.03 13.37 -0.81
N ALA A 76 -11.17 12.51 0.21
CA ALA A 76 -10.31 11.34 0.38
C ALA A 76 -10.39 10.38 -0.83
N LEU A 77 -11.58 10.15 -1.38
CA LEU A 77 -11.78 9.37 -2.60
C LEU A 77 -11.21 10.04 -3.85
N GLN A 78 -11.32 11.37 -3.97
CA GLN A 78 -10.71 12.13 -5.07
C GLN A 78 -9.19 12.02 -5.04
N ASN A 79 -8.59 12.20 -3.86
CA ASN A 79 -7.16 12.11 -3.66
C ASN A 79 -6.66 10.69 -3.93
N LEU A 80 -7.40 9.66 -3.49
CA LEU A 80 -7.09 8.27 -3.81
C LEU A 80 -7.16 8.00 -5.32
N ASN A 81 -8.21 8.48 -5.99
CA ASN A 81 -8.35 8.35 -7.44
C ASN A 81 -7.20 9.03 -8.20
N ALA A 82 -6.82 10.25 -7.81
CA ALA A 82 -5.70 10.97 -8.42
C ALA A 82 -4.38 10.21 -8.21
N LYS A 83 -4.14 9.73 -6.99
CA LYS A 83 -2.97 8.91 -6.64
C LYS A 83 -2.91 7.63 -7.47
N LEU A 84 -4.01 6.89 -7.61
CA LEU A 84 -4.06 5.69 -8.46
C LEU A 84 -3.76 6.01 -9.93
N GLY A 85 -4.24 7.15 -10.45
CA GLY A 85 -3.92 7.60 -11.81
C GLY A 85 -2.44 7.97 -12.01
N LEU A 86 -1.73 8.33 -10.95
CA LEU A 86 -0.27 8.53 -10.95
C LEU A 86 0.48 7.21 -10.83
N LEU A 87 0.00 6.29 -9.98
CA LEU A 87 0.68 5.05 -9.64
C LEU A 87 0.52 3.95 -10.68
N TYR A 88 -0.60 3.93 -11.42
CA TYR A 88 -0.95 2.84 -12.33
C TYR A 88 -1.26 3.31 -13.75
N GLN A 89 -0.94 2.45 -14.71
CA GLN A 89 -1.42 2.51 -16.08
C GLN A 89 -2.56 1.51 -16.25
N PHE A 90 -3.67 1.96 -16.84
CA PHE A 90 -4.86 1.15 -17.06
C PHE A 90 -5.03 0.89 -18.54
N GLU A 91 -5.11 -0.39 -18.91
CA GLU A 91 -5.27 -0.84 -20.29
C GLU A 91 -6.48 -1.76 -20.40
N THR A 92 -7.15 -1.72 -21.55
CA THR A 92 -8.22 -2.68 -21.82
C THR A 92 -7.64 -4.08 -21.98
N SER A 93 -8.33 -5.06 -21.41
CA SER A 93 -7.94 -6.46 -21.41
C SER A 93 -9.02 -7.30 -22.07
N THR A 94 -8.61 -8.36 -22.76
CA THR A 94 -9.52 -9.39 -23.33
C THR A 94 -9.77 -10.54 -22.35
N GLY A 95 -9.29 -10.43 -21.11
CA GLY A 95 -9.45 -11.43 -20.07
C GLY A 95 -10.77 -11.35 -19.32
N ALA A 96 -10.83 -11.97 -18.13
CA ALA A 96 -12.02 -11.99 -17.28
C ALA A 96 -12.41 -10.59 -16.77
N PHE A 97 -11.45 -9.69 -16.62
CA PHE A 97 -11.65 -8.29 -16.23
C PHE A 97 -11.41 -7.38 -17.43
N LYS A 98 -12.22 -6.33 -17.58
CA LYS A 98 -12.10 -5.38 -18.70
C LYS A 98 -10.82 -4.56 -18.62
N TRP A 99 -10.34 -4.29 -17.41
CA TRP A 99 -9.16 -3.48 -17.17
C TRP A 99 -8.02 -4.33 -16.61
N LYS A 100 -6.81 -3.98 -17.04
CA LYS A 100 -5.56 -4.41 -16.41
C LYS A 100 -4.90 -3.16 -15.82
N ALA A 101 -4.57 -3.23 -14.53
CA ALA A 101 -3.77 -2.21 -13.85
C ALA A 101 -2.31 -2.69 -13.80
N THR A 102 -1.40 -1.90 -14.37
CA THR A 102 0.05 -2.16 -14.31
C THR A 102 0.71 -1.03 -13.54
N SER A 103 1.51 -1.34 -12.52
CA SER A 103 2.22 -0.32 -11.74
C SER A 103 3.20 0.45 -12.62
N ARG A 104 3.30 1.76 -12.41
CA ARG A 104 4.28 2.64 -13.05
C ARG A 104 5.60 2.70 -12.28
N PHE A 105 5.71 1.92 -11.21
CA PHE A 105 6.88 1.71 -10.38
C PHE A 105 7.13 0.20 -10.25
N GLN A 106 8.35 -0.17 -9.89
CA GLN A 106 8.72 -1.56 -9.59
C GLN A 106 9.12 -1.66 -8.13
N LEU A 107 8.41 -2.50 -7.38
CA LEU A 107 8.82 -2.97 -6.07
C LEU A 107 9.24 -4.42 -6.25
N LYS A 108 10.51 -4.71 -5.98
CA LYS A 108 11.05 -6.06 -6.10
C LYS A 108 11.77 -6.47 -4.85
N ALA A 109 11.50 -7.69 -4.42
CA ALA A 109 12.19 -8.36 -3.35
C ALA A 109 13.01 -9.53 -3.91
N GLN A 110 14.06 -9.89 -3.20
CA GLN A 110 14.99 -10.93 -3.61
C GLN A 110 14.50 -12.29 -3.08
N TYR A 111 14.61 -13.34 -3.89
CA TYR A 111 14.46 -14.70 -3.38
C TYR A 111 15.67 -15.09 -2.52
N ASP A 112 15.45 -16.02 -1.59
CA ASP A 112 16.55 -16.73 -0.94
C ASP A 112 17.32 -17.51 -2.01
N ALA A 113 18.64 -17.38 -1.98
CA ALA A 113 19.56 -18.09 -2.86
C ALA A 113 20.67 -18.70 -2.02
N ASP A 114 21.06 -19.94 -2.32
CA ASP A 114 22.16 -20.57 -1.60
C ASP A 114 23.49 -19.86 -1.92
N PRO A 115 24.52 -19.99 -1.05
CA PRO A 115 25.83 -19.40 -1.31
C PRO A 115 26.42 -19.86 -2.65
N GLY A 116 26.52 -18.92 -3.60
CA GLY A 116 27.04 -19.17 -4.95
C GLY A 116 25.97 -19.32 -6.03
N GLU A 117 24.69 -19.28 -5.68
CA GLU A 117 23.60 -19.23 -6.64
C GLU A 117 23.34 -17.81 -7.16
N GLU A 118 22.78 -17.73 -8.37
CA GLU A 118 22.37 -16.47 -8.96
C GLU A 118 21.12 -15.93 -8.26
N ARG A 119 21.09 -14.63 -7.98
CA ARG A 119 19.99 -14.00 -7.25
C ARG A 119 18.82 -13.72 -8.19
N ASP A 120 17.66 -14.27 -7.86
CA ASP A 120 16.41 -14.00 -8.58
C ASP A 120 15.50 -13.04 -7.78
N TRP A 121 14.54 -12.42 -8.47
CA TRP A 121 13.70 -11.34 -7.94
C TRP A 121 12.23 -11.57 -8.27
N TYR A 122 11.34 -11.13 -7.38
CA TYR A 122 9.90 -11.15 -7.60
C TYR A 122 9.26 -9.78 -7.41
N ASP A 123 8.14 -9.56 -8.09
CA ASP A 123 7.33 -8.35 -7.90
C ASP A 123 6.57 -8.45 -6.58
N VAL A 124 6.74 -7.44 -5.73
CA VAL A 124 6.14 -7.36 -4.40
C VAL A 124 4.66 -7.02 -4.49
N SER A 125 3.84 -7.70 -3.70
CA SER A 125 2.41 -7.41 -3.58
C SER A 125 2.09 -6.63 -2.30
N TRP A 126 1.00 -5.84 -2.32
CA TRP A 126 0.56 -5.11 -1.12
C TRP A 126 0.14 -6.02 0.03
N VAL A 127 -0.40 -7.20 -0.28
CA VAL A 127 -0.81 -8.15 0.77
C VAL A 127 0.40 -8.74 1.48
N ASP A 128 1.52 -8.94 0.77
CA ASP A 128 2.76 -9.47 1.36
C ASP A 128 3.43 -8.40 2.23
N ILE A 129 3.49 -7.14 1.77
CA ILE A 129 3.95 -6.01 2.58
C ILE A 129 3.16 -5.90 3.90
N VAL A 130 1.83 -5.97 3.83
CA VAL A 130 0.99 -5.92 5.03
C VAL A 130 1.13 -7.21 5.86
N GLY A 131 1.42 -8.34 5.21
CA GLY A 131 1.79 -9.59 5.87
C GLY A 131 3.05 -9.44 6.73
N ASP A 132 4.07 -8.75 6.21
CA ASP A 132 5.32 -8.47 6.92
C ASP A 132 5.12 -7.62 8.19
N LEU A 133 4.04 -6.83 8.27
CA LEU A 133 3.70 -6.03 9.45
C LEU A 133 3.12 -6.87 10.60
N LYS A 134 2.55 -8.05 10.31
CA LYS A 134 1.85 -8.87 11.31
C LYS A 134 2.85 -9.39 12.33
N SER A 135 2.79 -8.84 13.53
CA SER A 135 3.63 -9.25 14.66
C SER A 135 2.87 -9.08 15.98
N GLY A 136 3.41 -9.65 17.05
CA GLY A 136 2.93 -9.42 18.41
C GLY A 136 3.60 -8.23 19.11
N ALA A 137 4.42 -7.45 18.40
CA ALA A 137 5.10 -6.30 18.98
C ALA A 137 4.11 -5.15 19.20
N LEU A 138 4.31 -4.39 20.28
CA LEU A 138 3.46 -3.22 20.59
C LEU A 138 3.59 -2.13 19.52
N TYR A 139 4.80 -1.91 19.02
CA TYR A 139 5.13 -0.99 17.94
C TYR A 139 5.44 -1.80 16.67
N TYR A 140 4.41 -2.46 16.14
CA TYR A 140 4.58 -3.49 15.11
C TYR A 140 5.18 -2.95 13.80
N TYR A 141 4.90 -1.69 13.43
CA TYR A 141 5.39 -1.11 12.19
C TYR A 141 6.85 -0.68 12.37
N ASP A 142 7.16 0.07 13.43
CA ASP A 142 8.52 0.52 13.71
C ASP A 142 9.47 -0.66 13.92
N ASP A 143 9.06 -1.68 14.66
CA ASP A 143 9.83 -2.92 14.84
C ASP A 143 10.04 -3.65 13.50
N SER A 144 8.99 -3.77 12.69
CA SER A 144 9.11 -4.42 11.37
C SER A 144 10.03 -3.63 10.44
N LYS A 145 9.94 -2.31 10.43
CA LYS A 145 10.77 -1.40 9.63
C LYS A 145 12.23 -1.46 10.05
N ALA A 146 12.51 -1.50 11.35
CA ALA A 146 13.87 -1.56 11.88
C ALA A 146 14.58 -2.90 11.61
N ASN A 147 13.82 -4.00 11.54
CA ASN A 147 14.38 -5.34 11.38
C ASN A 147 14.24 -5.92 9.96
N CYS A 148 13.56 -5.22 9.05
CA CYS A 148 13.45 -5.68 7.66
C CYS A 148 14.80 -5.64 6.92
N ASN A 149 15.08 -6.66 6.14
CA ASN A 149 16.29 -6.82 5.33
C ASN A 149 16.01 -7.69 4.09
N ASP A 150 17.06 -8.11 3.38
CA ASP A 150 16.96 -8.92 2.17
C ASP A 150 16.56 -10.40 2.42
N SER A 151 16.46 -10.82 3.68
CA SER A 151 16.05 -12.17 4.11
C SER A 151 14.85 -12.19 5.08
N GLU A 152 14.56 -11.07 5.73
CA GLU A 152 13.46 -10.95 6.70
C GLU A 152 12.57 -9.75 6.35
N LYS A 153 11.25 -9.96 6.32
CA LYS A 153 10.27 -8.92 5.96
C LYS A 153 10.63 -8.22 4.64
N ARG A 154 10.94 -9.02 3.62
CA ARG A 154 11.57 -8.59 2.37
C ARG A 154 10.69 -7.65 1.56
N ASP A 155 9.38 -7.85 1.63
CA ASP A 155 8.40 -7.07 0.91
C ASP A 155 8.31 -5.66 1.51
N LEU A 156 8.27 -5.58 2.84
CA LEU A 156 8.41 -4.31 3.55
C LEU A 156 9.79 -3.65 3.28
N HIS A 157 10.87 -4.43 3.29
CA HIS A 157 12.20 -3.92 3.00
C HIS A 157 12.30 -3.29 1.60
N ALA A 158 11.69 -3.92 0.59
CA ALA A 158 11.61 -3.39 -0.76
C ALA A 158 10.85 -2.05 -0.82
N LEU A 159 9.77 -1.92 -0.05
CA LEU A 159 9.00 -0.68 0.04
C LEU A 159 9.77 0.43 0.76
N VAL A 160 10.35 0.15 1.93
CA VAL A 160 11.09 1.12 2.75
C VAL A 160 12.32 1.68 2.02
N ASN A 161 12.96 0.86 1.18
CA ASN A 161 14.14 1.27 0.40
C ASN A 161 13.79 1.78 -1.00
N PHE A 162 12.50 1.95 -1.33
CA PHE A 162 12.11 2.51 -2.61
C PHE A 162 12.63 3.93 -2.77
N LYS A 163 13.31 4.20 -3.88
CA LYS A 163 13.84 5.53 -4.19
C LYS A 163 12.78 6.39 -4.86
N TYR A 164 12.30 7.39 -4.12
CA TYR A 164 11.34 8.36 -4.62
C TYR A 164 12.00 9.39 -5.54
N GLU A 165 12.10 9.02 -6.82
CA GLU A 165 12.71 9.84 -7.86
C GLU A 165 11.74 10.11 -9.03
N GLY A 166 12.08 11.07 -9.89
CA GLY A 166 11.30 11.39 -11.08
C GLY A 166 9.85 11.78 -10.76
N GLN A 167 8.88 11.14 -11.42
CA GLN A 167 7.46 11.43 -11.25
C GLN A 167 6.92 11.10 -9.84
N PHE A 168 7.65 10.33 -9.04
CA PHE A 168 7.26 9.93 -7.69
C PHE A 168 7.90 10.79 -6.59
N ALA A 169 8.82 11.71 -6.94
CA ALA A 169 9.47 12.57 -5.95
C ALA A 169 8.45 13.44 -5.18
N ASN A 170 7.37 13.87 -5.85
CA ASN A 170 6.30 14.68 -5.27
C ASN A 170 5.37 13.90 -4.33
N LEU A 171 5.57 12.59 -4.15
CA LEU A 171 4.81 11.80 -3.17
C LEU A 171 5.37 11.96 -1.74
N MET A 172 6.60 12.46 -1.60
CA MET A 172 7.28 12.66 -0.31
C MET A 172 7.24 14.11 0.18
N SER A 173 6.60 15.02 -0.56
CA SER A 173 6.60 16.47 -0.34
C SER A 173 5.39 16.97 0.44
#